data_AF-A0A3D5WK37-F1
#
_entry.id   AF-A0A3D5WK37-F1
#
_cell.length_a   1.000
_cell.length_b   1.000
_cell.length_c   1.000
_cell.angle_alpha   90.00
_cell.angle_beta   90.00
_cell.angle_gamma   90.00
#
_symmetry.space_group_name_H-M   'P 1'
#
loop_
_entity.id
_entity.type
_entity.pdbx_description
1 polymer ?
#
loop_
_entity_poly.entity_id
_entity_poly.type
_entity_poly.pdbx_seq_one_letter_code
_entity_poly.pdbx_strand_id
1 'polypeptide(L)'
;MADADWCRENDIAVSTFYNWVSRCRKAASNQIPAPNYGHCEIPRSKQDVVPIDIVPDHLPEQHIASQMHQTNLDNSHTIEVSMNDVTIRISNDADPVLLTRTLRLIRETSC
;
A
#
# COMPACT_ATOMS: atom_id res chain seq x y z
N MET A 1 14.90 -13.76 17.94
CA MET A 1 15.05 -12.88 19.11
C MET A 1 13.65 -12.62 19.65
N ALA A 2 13.37 -12.93 20.92
CA ALA A 2 12.04 -12.72 21.50
C ALA A 2 11.86 -11.26 21.96
N ASP A 3 10.61 -10.80 22.12
CA ASP A 3 10.30 -9.45 22.64
C ASP A 3 11.01 -9.18 23.98
N ALA A 4 11.10 -10.20 24.84
CA ALA A 4 11.80 -10.11 26.12
C ALA A 4 13.33 -9.94 25.97
N ASP A 5 13.93 -10.56 24.95
CA ASP A 5 15.37 -10.44 24.66
C ASP A 5 15.68 -9.04 24.12
N TRP A 6 14.85 -8.54 23.20
CA TRP A 6 14.97 -7.18 22.67
C TRP A 6 14.78 -6.12 23.76
N CYS A 7 13.80 -6.31 24.65
CA CYS A 7 13.58 -5.44 25.80
C CYS A 7 14.82 -5.39 26.72
N ARG A 8 15.47 -6.54 26.97
CA ARG A 8 16.70 -6.60 27.78
C ARG A 8 17.87 -5.88 27.10
N GLU A 9 18.03 -6.03 25.80
CA GLU A 9 19.08 -5.37 25.02
C GLU A 9 18.93 -3.84 24.99
N ASN A 10 17.69 -3.35 25.08
CA ASN A 10 17.35 -1.92 25.03
C ASN A 10 17.10 -1.30 26.42
N ASP A 11 17.37 -2.03 27.51
CA ASP A 11 17.12 -1.60 28.89
C ASP A 11 15.67 -1.14 29.16
N ILE A 12 14.70 -1.84 28.55
CA ILE A 12 13.27 -1.58 28.70
C ILE A 12 12.64 -2.72 29.50
N ALA A 13 11.84 -2.39 30.52
CA ALA A 13 11.01 -3.39 31.18
C ALA A 13 9.92 -3.92 30.24
N VAL A 14 9.76 -5.25 30.18
CA VAL A 14 8.79 -5.92 29.29
C VAL A 14 7.35 -5.39 29.48
N SER A 15 6.98 -5.04 30.71
CA SER A 15 5.67 -4.45 31.03
C SER A 15 5.47 -3.07 30.37
N THR A 16 6.52 -2.25 30.31
CA THR A 16 6.51 -0.94 29.66
C THR A 16 6.32 -1.07 28.15
N PHE A 17 7.02 -2.02 27.54
CA PHE A 17 6.88 -2.32 26.11
C PHE A 17 5.42 -2.66 25.75
N TYR A 18 4.81 -3.63 26.45
CA TYR A 18 3.42 -3.98 26.16
C TYR A 18 2.42 -2.89 26.52
N ASN A 19 2.72 -2.02 27.50
CA ASN A 19 1.91 -0.84 27.79
C ASN A 19 1.92 0.14 26.60
N TRP A 20 3.08 0.44 26.03
CA TRP A 20 3.19 1.26 24.82
C TRP A 20 2.48 0.65 23.63
N VAL A 21 2.65 -0.65 23.38
CA VAL A 21 1.93 -1.37 22.31
C VAL A 21 0.41 -1.28 22.49
N SER A 22 -0.08 -1.41 23.73
CA SER A 22 -1.51 -1.25 24.05
C SER A 22 -2.00 0.16 23.76
N ARG A 23 -1.22 1.19 24.12
CA ARG A 23 -1.53 2.59 23.84
C ARG A 23 -1.54 2.90 22.34
N CYS A 24 -0.57 2.39 21.58
CA CYS A 24 -0.54 2.53 20.13
C CYS A 24 -1.79 1.94 19.47
N ARG A 25 -2.22 0.74 19.88
CA ARG A 25 -3.45 0.12 19.37
C ARG A 25 -4.70 0.94 19.65
N LYS A 26 -4.83 1.51 20.85
CA LYS A 26 -5.95 2.39 21.21
C LYS A 26 -5.95 3.70 20.41
N ALA A 27 -4.78 4.31 20.27
CA ALA A 27 -4.64 5.55 19.49
C ALA A 27 -4.96 5.33 18.00
N ALA A 28 -4.53 4.21 17.42
CA ALA A 28 -4.85 3.85 16.04
C ALA A 28 -6.34 3.56 15.85
N SER A 29 -6.99 2.87 16.80
CA SER A 29 -8.43 2.59 16.75
C SER A 29 -9.29 3.86 16.74
N ASN A 30 -8.83 4.94 17.36
CA ASN A 30 -9.55 6.22 17.38
C ASN A 30 -9.36 7.05 16.09
N GLN A 31 -8.41 6.67 15.23
CA GLN A 31 -8.11 7.36 13.98
C GLN A 31 -8.73 6.68 12.76
N ILE A 32 -9.23 5.44 12.91
CA ILE A 32 -9.90 4.72 11.84
C ILE A 32 -11.37 5.15 11.83
N PRO A 33 -11.85 5.82 10.76
CA PRO A 33 -13.27 6.15 10.63
C PRO A 33 -14.10 4.87 10.66
N ALA A 34 -15.27 4.91 11.30
CA ALA A 34 -16.20 3.80 11.23
C ALA A 34 -16.52 3.48 9.75
N PRO A 35 -16.58 2.21 9.34
CA PRO A 35 -16.90 1.87 7.97
C PRO A 35 -18.28 2.46 7.63
N ASN A 36 -18.32 3.26 6.57
CA ASN A 36 -19.54 3.89 6.10
C ASN A 36 -20.35 2.81 5.34
N TYR A 37 -21.06 1.96 6.08
CA TYR A 37 -21.93 0.91 5.53
C TYR A 37 -23.19 1.53 4.90
N GLY A 38 -23.03 2.37 3.88
CA GLY A 38 -24.05 2.72 2.86
C GLY A 38 -25.41 3.25 3.30
N HIS A 39 -25.69 3.39 4.60
CA HIS A 39 -27.01 3.77 5.08
C HIS A 39 -27.15 5.29 4.98
N CYS A 40 -27.55 5.73 3.79
CA CYS A 40 -27.95 7.11 3.55
C CYS A 40 -29.30 7.30 4.27
N GLU A 41 -29.25 7.87 5.49
CA GLU A 41 -30.43 8.25 6.31
C GLU A 41 -31.34 9.30 5.65
N ILE A 42 -31.00 9.75 4.45
CA ILE A 42 -31.73 10.77 3.71
C ILE A 42 -32.56 10.06 2.63
N PRO A 43 -33.90 10.14 2.66
CA PRO A 43 -34.71 9.62 1.57
C PRO A 43 -34.30 10.32 0.28
N ARG A 44 -33.63 9.60 -0.63
CA ARG A 44 -33.26 10.14 -1.93
C ARG A 44 -34.54 10.49 -2.69
N SER A 45 -34.60 11.70 -3.24
CA SER A 45 -35.68 12.10 -4.15
C SER A 45 -35.80 11.06 -5.28
N LYS A 46 -37.03 10.67 -5.62
CA LYS A 46 -37.34 9.67 -6.66
C LYS A 46 -36.53 9.98 -7.91
N GLN A 47 -35.54 9.14 -8.22
CA GLN A 47 -34.71 9.31 -9.40
C GLN A 47 -35.58 9.15 -10.65
N ASP A 48 -35.43 10.08 -11.58
CA ASP A 48 -36.04 9.97 -12.90
C ASP A 48 -35.15 9.02 -13.73
N VAL A 49 -35.61 7.78 -13.92
CA VAL A 49 -34.86 6.72 -14.60
C VAL A 49 -35.44 6.54 -15.99
N VAL A 50 -34.63 6.81 -17.01
CA VAL A 50 -34.99 6.57 -18.41
C VAL A 50 -34.48 5.19 -18.82
N PRO A 51 -35.32 4.30 -19.35
CA PRO A 51 -34.88 3.01 -19.87
C PRO A 51 -34.01 3.20 -21.12
N ILE A 52 -32.88 2.50 -21.17
CA ILE A 52 -31.99 2.45 -22.33
C ILE A 52 -31.98 1.00 -22.82
N ASP A 53 -32.12 0.82 -24.13
CA ASP A 53 -32.00 -0.49 -24.76
C ASP A 53 -30.51 -0.81 -24.97
N ILE A 54 -30.05 -1.93 -24.43
CA ILE A 54 -28.67 -2.39 -24.59
C ILE A 54 -28.63 -3.31 -25.80
N VAL A 55 -28.33 -2.73 -26.96
CA VAL A 55 -28.02 -3.50 -28.17
C VAL A 55 -26.60 -4.05 -28.02
N PRO A 56 -26.38 -5.38 -28.07
CA PRO A 56 -25.05 -5.93 -28.06
C PRO A 56 -24.34 -5.56 -29.37
N ASP A 57 -23.46 -4.56 -29.31
CA ASP A 57 -22.47 -4.36 -30.35
C ASP A 57 -21.61 -5.62 -30.41
N HIS A 58 -21.63 -6.26 -31.57
CA HIS A 58 -20.86 -7.47 -31.88
C HIS A 58 -19.39 -7.05 -32.03
N LEU A 59 -18.74 -6.82 -30.90
CA LEU A 59 -17.31 -6.57 -30.78
C LEU A 59 -16.67 -7.80 -30.13
N PRO A 60 -15.63 -8.40 -30.74
CA PRO A 60 -14.96 -9.54 -30.17
C PRO A 60 -14.36 -9.16 -28.80
N GLU A 61 -14.91 -9.80 -27.78
CA GLU A 61 -14.76 -9.61 -26.33
C GLU A 61 -13.32 -9.71 -25.79
N GLN A 62 -12.33 -9.95 -26.65
CA GLN A 62 -10.96 -10.28 -26.25
C GLN A 62 -9.98 -9.09 -26.22
N HIS A 63 -10.35 -7.91 -26.71
CA HIS A 63 -9.42 -6.78 -26.80
C HIS A 63 -9.53 -5.70 -25.70
N ILE A 64 -10.61 -5.66 -24.91
CA ILE A 64 -10.77 -4.62 -23.87
C ILE A 64 -10.05 -5.02 -22.56
N ALA A 65 -10.11 -6.29 -22.16
CA ALA A 65 -9.43 -6.79 -20.97
C ALA A 65 -7.88 -6.77 -21.09
N SER A 66 -7.36 -6.93 -22.31
CA SER A 66 -5.93 -6.84 -22.61
C SER A 66 -5.41 -5.40 -22.64
N GLN A 67 -6.27 -4.42 -22.99
CA GLN A 67 -5.90 -2.99 -23.00
C GLN A 67 -5.94 -2.37 -21.60
N MET A 68 -6.82 -2.81 -20.70
CA MET A 68 -6.82 -2.32 -19.31
C MET A 68 -5.59 -2.77 -18.50
N HIS A 69 -4.94 -3.88 -18.87
CA HIS A 69 -3.67 -4.30 -18.25
C HIS A 69 -2.47 -3.42 -18.68
N GLN A 70 -2.62 -2.59 -19.72
CA GLN A 70 -1.53 -1.77 -20.26
C GLN A 70 -1.48 -0.35 -19.67
N THR A 71 -2.44 0.05 -18.84
CA THR A 71 -2.54 1.45 -18.35
C THR A 71 -1.73 1.74 -17.07
N ASN A 72 -0.83 0.84 -16.64
CA ASN A 72 0.07 1.09 -15.51
C ASN A 72 1.45 0.46 -15.75
N LEU A 73 2.12 0.92 -16.81
CA LEU A 73 3.46 0.44 -17.21
C LEU A 73 4.57 0.72 -16.17
N ASP A 74 4.33 1.56 -15.15
CA ASP A 74 5.35 1.92 -14.14
C ASP A 74 5.20 1.17 -12.80
N ASN A 75 4.23 0.24 -12.66
CA ASN A 75 4.00 -0.51 -11.41
C ASN A 75 4.82 -1.81 -11.31
N SER A 76 5.93 -1.92 -12.04
CA SER A 76 6.80 -3.10 -11.99
C SER A 76 7.59 -3.20 -10.69
N HIS A 77 7.67 -2.12 -9.91
CA HIS A 77 8.37 -2.06 -8.65
C HIS A 77 7.40 -2.20 -7.46
N THR A 78 7.86 -2.87 -6.40
CA THR A 78 7.08 -3.12 -5.18
C THR A 78 7.44 -2.14 -4.07
N ILE A 79 8.67 -1.63 -4.09
CA ILE A 79 9.18 -0.67 -3.12
C ILE A 79 9.77 0.51 -3.89
N GLU A 80 9.41 1.73 -3.49
CA GLU A 80 10.03 2.97 -3.98
C GLU A 80 10.62 3.73 -2.79
N VAL A 81 11.87 4.16 -2.94
CA VAL A 81 12.58 4.99 -1.97
C VAL A 81 13.04 6.26 -2.68
N SER A 82 12.56 7.41 -2.24
CA SER A 82 12.95 8.71 -2.79
C SER A 82 13.81 9.48 -1.79
N MET A 83 14.96 9.98 -2.24
CA MET A 83 15.89 10.79 -1.46
C MET A 83 16.41 11.93 -2.33
N ASN A 84 16.03 13.18 -1.99
CA ASN A 84 16.36 14.37 -2.77
C ASN A 84 16.01 14.19 -4.26
N ASP A 85 17.02 14.20 -5.14
CA ASP A 85 16.91 14.07 -6.59
C ASP A 85 17.08 12.61 -7.07
N VAL A 86 17.14 11.64 -6.14
CA VAL A 86 17.35 10.22 -6.44
C VAL A 86 16.12 9.41 -6.05
N THR A 87 15.62 8.61 -6.98
CA THR A 87 14.54 7.64 -6.74
C THR A 87 15.03 6.23 -7.04
N ILE A 88 14.91 5.35 -6.05
CA ILE A 88 15.29 3.95 -6.12
C ILE A 88 14.01 3.11 -6.13
N ARG A 89 13.80 2.34 -7.19
CA ARG A 89 12.65 1.44 -7.38
C ARG A 89 13.12 -0.01 -7.33
N ILE A 90 12.47 -0.82 -6.50
CA ILE A 90 12.85 -2.20 -6.22
C ILE A 90 11.64 -3.12 -6.46
N SER A 91 11.80 -4.10 -7.34
CA SER A 91 10.82 -5.16 -7.60
C SER A 91 11.08 -6.37 -6.70
N ASN A 92 10.04 -7.20 -6.46
CA ASN A 92 10.18 -8.44 -5.69
C ASN A 92 11.19 -9.43 -6.29
N ASP A 93 11.36 -9.43 -7.62
CA ASP A 93 12.28 -10.31 -8.34
C ASP A 93 13.72 -9.78 -8.40
N ALA A 94 14.02 -8.68 -7.71
CA ALA A 94 15.37 -8.12 -7.69
C ALA A 94 16.35 -9.06 -6.99
N ASP A 95 17.50 -9.32 -7.63
CA ASP A 95 18.59 -10.08 -7.02
C ASP A 95 19.13 -9.34 -5.77
N PRO A 96 19.07 -9.94 -4.57
CA PRO A 96 19.48 -9.28 -3.33
C PRO A 96 20.99 -8.98 -3.29
N VAL A 97 21.83 -9.78 -3.96
CA VAL A 97 23.28 -9.56 -4.05
C VAL A 97 23.57 -8.37 -4.95
N LEU A 98 22.89 -8.27 -6.09
CA LEU A 98 23.02 -7.14 -6.99
C LEU A 98 22.52 -5.85 -6.33
N LEU A 99 21.34 -5.90 -5.70
CA LEU A 99 20.78 -4.76 -4.95
C LEU A 99 21.75 -4.26 -3.88
N THR A 100 22.32 -5.17 -3.08
CA THR A 100 23.26 -4.82 -2.02
C THR A 100 24.54 -4.18 -2.57
N ARG A 101 25.09 -4.71 -3.68
CA ARG A 101 26.28 -4.13 -4.33
C ARG A 101 26.00 -2.75 -4.89
N THR A 102 24.85 -2.57 -5.56
CA THR A 102 24.43 -1.28 -6.11
C THR A 102 24.27 -0.23 -5.02
N LEU A 103 23.60 -0.56 -3.91
CA LEU A 103 23.45 0.37 -2.78
C LEU A 103 24.79 0.73 -2.12
N ARG A 104 25.76 -0.19 -2.07
CA ARG A 104 27.12 0.11 -1.58
C ARG A 104 27.85 1.10 -2.46
N LEU A 105 27.78 0.94 -3.79
CA LEU A 105 28.39 1.86 -4.74
C LEU A 105 27.79 3.27 -4.63
N ILE A 106 26.47 3.38 -4.51
CA ILE A 106 25.79 4.68 -4.31
C ILE A 106 26.22 5.36 -3.01
N ARG A 107 26.44 4.58 -1.94
CA ARG A 107 26.96 5.11 -0.67
C ARG A 107 28.38 5.66 -0.83
N GLU A 108 29.22 5.02 -1.63
CA GLU A 108 30.62 5.44 -1.84
C GLU A 108 30.76 6.69 -2.72
N THR A 109 29.74 7.05 -3.50
CA THR A 109 29.73 8.29 -4.31
C THR A 109 29.19 9.51 -3.55
N SER A 110 28.78 9.33 -2.29
CA SER A 110 28.28 10.40 -1.43
C SER A 110 29.46 10.99 -0.64
N CYS A 111 30.14 12.01 -1.18
CA CYS A 111 31.20 12.76 -0.49
C CYS A 111 30.62 13.71 0.57
#